data_AF-A0A7Z7YT95-F1
#
_entry.id   AF-A0A7Z7YT95-F1
#
_cell.length_a   1.000
_cell.length_b   1.000
_cell.length_c   1.000
_cell.angle_alpha   90.00
_cell.angle_beta   90.00
_cell.angle_gamma   90.00
#
_symmetry.space_group_name_H-M   'P 1'
#
loop_
_entity.id
_entity.type
_entity.pdbx_description
1 polymer ?
#
loop_
_entity_poly.entity_id
_entity_poly.type
_entity_poly.pdbx_seq_one_letter_code
_entity_poly.pdbx_strand_id
1 'polypeptide(L)'
;KDIFPVFKSLGLDEYINIIVGRESVEYVKPDPELYLTAVQQLNYSPTHCLAIEDSVNGATAAFRAGLDVIVNTNYMTQTQDFSTIPYIGKDLNNEEIINRFFEKGHV
;
A
#
# COMPACT_ATOMS: atom_id res chain seq x y z
N LYS A 1 6.76 11.14 -13.71
CA LYS A 1 5.50 11.69 -14.28
C LYS A 1 4.59 11.99 -13.11
N ASP A 2 4.00 13.19 -13.08
CA ASP A 2 3.02 13.55 -12.06
C ASP A 2 1.78 12.66 -12.18
N ILE A 3 1.37 12.05 -11.07
CA ILE A 3 0.27 11.09 -11.01
C ILE A 3 -1.09 11.77 -10.75
N PHE A 4 -1.07 13.01 -10.23
CA PHE A 4 -2.27 13.74 -9.85
C PHE A 4 -3.25 13.98 -11.02
N PRO A 5 -2.81 14.32 -12.25
CA PRO A 5 -3.74 14.50 -13.38
C PRO A 5 -4.55 13.23 -13.70
N VAL A 6 -3.96 12.05 -13.51
CA VAL A 6 -4.63 10.76 -13.76
C VAL A 6 -5.72 10.53 -12.72
N PHE A 7 -5.41 10.71 -11.44
CA PHE A 7 -6.39 10.57 -10.35
C PHE A 7 -7.59 11.49 -10.54
N LYS A 8 -7.32 12.76 -10.86
CA LYS A 8 -8.38 13.75 -11.11
C LYS A 8 -9.24 13.39 -12.32
N SER A 9 -8.63 12.89 -13.40
CA SER A 9 -9.40 12.47 -14.59
C SER A 9 -10.32 11.28 -14.34
N LEU A 10 -10.01 10.47 -13.31
CA LEU A 10 -10.80 9.31 -12.87
C LEU A 10 -11.78 9.65 -11.74
N GLY A 11 -11.79 10.89 -11.24
CA GLY A 11 -12.60 11.30 -10.08
C GLY A 11 -12.16 10.63 -8.77
N LEU A 12 -10.91 10.18 -8.68
CA LEU A 12 -10.39 9.49 -7.50
C LEU A 12 -9.86 10.46 -6.44
N ASP A 13 -9.66 11.72 -6.79
CA ASP A 13 -9.16 12.76 -5.88
C ASP A 13 -10.08 13.02 -4.69
N GLU A 14 -11.37 12.70 -4.80
CA GLU A 14 -12.33 12.81 -3.69
C GLU A 14 -12.11 11.74 -2.59
N TYR A 15 -11.43 10.63 -2.91
CA TYR A 15 -11.21 9.50 -2.01
C TYR A 15 -9.76 9.42 -1.48
N ILE A 16 -8.87 10.25 -1.99
CA ILE A 16 -7.43 10.16 -1.71
C ILE A 16 -6.98 11.42 -0.99
N ASN A 17 -6.69 11.30 0.31
CA ASN A 17 -6.22 12.43 1.11
C ASN A 17 -4.81 12.88 0.73
N ILE A 18 -3.92 11.92 0.43
CA ILE A 18 -2.48 12.17 0.28
C ILE A 18 -1.91 11.33 -0.85
N ILE A 19 -1.03 11.95 -1.64
CA ILE A 19 -0.31 11.29 -2.74
C ILE A 19 1.19 11.50 -2.52
N VAL A 20 1.91 10.40 -2.36
CA VAL A 20 3.37 10.37 -2.27
C VAL A 20 3.90 9.63 -3.49
N GLY A 21 4.73 10.31 -4.28
CA GLY A 21 5.29 9.77 -5.52
C GLY A 21 6.81 9.64 -5.49
N ARG A 22 7.40 9.22 -6.61
CA ARG A 22 8.87 9.15 -6.80
C ARG A 22 9.59 10.45 -6.42
N GLU A 23 8.98 11.58 -6.76
CA GLU A 23 9.53 12.93 -6.56
C GLU A 23 9.49 13.36 -5.09
N SER A 24 8.75 12.62 -4.24
CA SER A 24 8.57 12.93 -2.82
C SER A 24 9.61 12.26 -1.92
N VAL A 25 10.48 11.39 -2.48
CA VAL A 25 11.40 10.55 -1.72
C VAL A 25 12.75 10.43 -2.41
N GLU A 26 13.81 10.29 -1.63
CA GLU A 26 15.15 10.05 -2.15
C GLU A 26 15.25 8.60 -2.68
N TYR A 27 14.82 7.63 -1.86
CA TYR A 27 14.88 6.21 -2.13
C TYR A 27 13.50 5.64 -2.48
N VAL A 28 13.47 4.79 -3.51
CA VAL A 28 12.27 4.07 -3.93
C VAL A 28 12.22 2.65 -3.36
N LYS A 29 11.03 2.04 -3.43
CA LYS A 29 10.80 0.61 -3.17
C LYS A 29 11.96 -0.24 -3.72
N PRO A 30 12.58 -1.12 -2.93
CA PRO A 30 12.11 -1.67 -1.65
C PRO A 30 12.45 -0.85 -0.39
N ASP A 31 12.91 0.39 -0.54
CA ASP A 31 13.08 1.30 0.59
C ASP A 31 11.71 1.73 1.17
N PRO A 32 11.55 1.79 2.52
CA PRO A 32 10.29 2.16 3.15
C PRO A 32 9.94 3.66 3.08
N GLU A 33 10.84 4.54 2.64
CA GLU A 33 10.68 6.01 2.71
C GLU A 33 9.33 6.50 2.17
N LEU A 34 8.84 5.94 1.06
CA LEU A 34 7.55 6.31 0.47
C LEU A 34 6.37 6.04 1.40
N TYR A 35 6.37 4.89 2.08
CA TYR A 35 5.34 4.53 3.04
C TYR A 35 5.44 5.34 4.32
N LEU A 36 6.66 5.52 4.85
CA LEU A 36 6.88 6.33 6.04
C LEU A 36 6.43 7.78 5.81
N THR A 37 6.74 8.34 4.65
CA THR A 37 6.31 9.68 4.24
C THR A 37 4.78 9.78 4.19
N ALA A 38 4.10 8.81 3.57
CA ALA A 38 2.64 8.79 3.48
C ALA A 38 1.98 8.70 4.86
N VAL A 39 2.46 7.78 5.72
CA VAL A 39 1.93 7.57 7.08
C VAL A 39 2.15 8.81 7.96
N GLN A 40 3.31 9.46 7.87
CA GLN A 40 3.59 10.70 8.58
C GLN A 40 2.65 11.83 8.15
N GLN A 41 2.44 12.01 6.84
CA GLN A 41 1.53 13.04 6.36
C GLN A 41 0.06 12.76 6.72
N LEU A 42 -0.33 11.48 6.79
CA LEU A 42 -1.67 11.07 7.25
C LEU A 42 -1.83 11.21 8.78
N ASN A 43 -0.74 11.40 9.53
CA ASN A 43 -0.72 11.48 10.99
C ASN A 43 -1.25 10.20 11.69
N TYR A 44 -0.83 9.02 11.20
CA TYR A 44 -1.13 7.72 11.82
C TYR A 44 0.15 7.00 12.26
N SER A 45 -0.01 5.97 13.10
CA SER A 45 1.06 4.99 13.35
C SER A 45 1.12 3.97 12.20
N PRO A 46 2.30 3.54 11.75
CA PRO A 46 2.44 2.49 10.74
C PRO A 46 1.65 1.22 11.07
N THR A 47 1.58 0.86 12.36
CA THR A 47 0.84 -0.32 12.85
C THR A 47 -0.67 -0.23 12.74
N HIS A 48 -1.20 0.96 12.40
CA HIS A 48 -2.63 1.19 12.13
C HIS A 48 -2.90 1.39 10.64
N CYS A 49 -1.91 1.10 9.79
CA CYS A 49 -2.00 1.29 8.34
C CYS A 49 -1.88 -0.06 7.62
N LEU A 50 -2.73 -0.22 6.61
CA LEU A 50 -2.79 -1.38 5.73
C LEU A 50 -2.30 -0.97 4.34
N ALA A 51 -1.26 -1.64 3.84
CA ALA A 51 -0.77 -1.50 2.47
C ALA A 51 -1.33 -2.62 1.58
N ILE A 52 -1.82 -2.25 0.40
CA ILE A 52 -2.20 -3.18 -0.67
C ILE A 52 -1.16 -3.06 -1.78
N GLU A 53 -0.41 -4.13 -2.02
CA GLU A 53 0.72 -4.16 -2.95
C GLU A 53 0.64 -5.33 -3.93
N ASP A 54 1.18 -5.15 -5.13
CA ASP A 54 1.18 -6.20 -6.16
C ASP A 54 2.55 -6.84 -6.38
N SER A 55 3.63 -6.22 -5.92
CA SER A 55 5.02 -6.61 -6.24
C SER A 55 5.88 -6.86 -5.00
N VAL A 56 6.90 -7.71 -5.13
CA VAL A 56 7.88 -8.03 -4.07
C VAL A 56 8.57 -6.77 -3.55
N ASN A 57 8.97 -5.85 -4.44
CA ASN A 57 9.60 -4.59 -4.04
C ASN A 57 8.65 -3.72 -3.21
N GLY A 58 7.39 -3.62 -3.62
CA GLY A 58 6.39 -2.84 -2.90
C GLY A 58 6.01 -3.45 -1.55
N ALA A 59 5.72 -4.75 -1.53
CA ALA A 59 5.41 -5.47 -0.30
C ALA A 59 6.59 -5.40 0.70
N THR A 60 7.83 -5.51 0.22
CA THR A 60 9.03 -5.35 1.06
C THR A 60 9.11 -3.96 1.67
N ALA A 61 8.88 -2.90 0.87
CA ALA A 61 8.90 -1.52 1.35
C ALA A 61 7.82 -1.27 2.42
N ALA A 62 6.59 -1.75 2.17
CA ALA A 62 5.47 -1.62 3.11
C ALA A 62 5.76 -2.33 4.44
N PHE A 63 6.22 -3.59 4.35
CA PHE A 63 6.59 -4.37 5.54
C PHE A 63 7.71 -3.71 6.34
N ARG A 64 8.76 -3.21 5.67
CA ARG A 64 9.87 -2.48 6.32
C ARG A 64 9.44 -1.17 6.97
N ALA A 65 8.40 -0.52 6.46
CA ALA A 65 7.80 0.65 7.06
C ALA A 65 6.94 0.32 8.30
N GLY A 66 6.71 -0.96 8.60
CA GLY A 66 5.94 -1.42 9.74
C GLY A 66 4.43 -1.47 9.50
N LEU A 67 3.98 -1.50 8.24
CA LEU A 67 2.58 -1.63 7.87
C LEU A 67 2.16 -3.10 7.81
N ASP A 68 0.88 -3.33 8.03
CA ASP A 68 0.24 -4.57 7.60
C ASP A 68 0.18 -4.62 6.07
N VAL A 69 0.46 -5.79 5.47
CA VAL A 69 0.59 -5.93 4.01
C VAL A 69 -0.38 -6.96 3.45
N ILE A 70 -1.15 -6.58 2.44
CA ILE A 70 -1.88 -7.48 1.55
C ILE A 70 -1.17 -7.50 0.21
N VAL A 71 -0.93 -8.70 -0.32
CA VAL A 71 -0.31 -8.91 -1.63
C VAL A 71 -1.39 -9.28 -2.66
N ASN A 72 -1.82 -8.34 -3.48
CA ASN A 72 -2.76 -8.58 -4.57
C ASN A 72 -2.03 -8.52 -5.92
N THR A 73 -1.64 -9.69 -6.41
CA THR A 73 -0.86 -9.82 -7.65
C THR A 73 -1.72 -9.64 -8.90
N ASN A 74 -1.04 -9.31 -9.99
CA ASN A 74 -1.61 -9.34 -11.33
C ASN A 74 -0.78 -10.28 -12.22
N TYR A 75 -1.15 -10.39 -13.50
CA TYR A 75 -0.48 -11.30 -14.44
C TYR A 75 1.04 -11.06 -14.58
N MET A 76 1.53 -9.85 -14.26
CA MET A 76 2.96 -9.49 -14.31
C MET A 76 3.71 -9.90 -13.04
N THR A 77 3.03 -9.93 -11.89
CA THR A 77 3.68 -10.10 -10.58
C THR A 77 3.35 -11.43 -9.90
N GLN A 78 2.38 -12.19 -10.40
CA GLN A 78 1.94 -13.48 -9.84
C GLN A 78 3.05 -14.53 -9.74
N THR A 79 4.11 -14.43 -10.54
CA THR A 79 5.25 -15.36 -10.55
C THR A 79 6.42 -14.90 -9.67
N GLN A 80 6.33 -13.72 -9.05
CA GLN A 80 7.37 -13.25 -8.13
C GLN A 80 7.34 -14.06 -6.83
N ASP A 81 8.50 -14.19 -6.19
CA ASP A 81 8.64 -14.93 -4.94
C ASP A 81 8.39 -14.04 -3.72
N PHE A 82 7.26 -14.24 -3.06
CA PHE A 82 6.88 -13.54 -1.83
C PHE A 82 7.21 -14.33 -0.56
N SER A 83 7.86 -15.50 -0.66
CA SER A 83 8.08 -16.43 0.47
C SER A 83 8.88 -15.83 1.63
N THR A 84 9.63 -14.76 1.38
CA THR A 84 10.49 -14.08 2.36
C THR A 84 9.86 -12.82 2.95
N ILE A 85 8.67 -12.43 2.50
CA ILE A 85 7.98 -11.21 2.92
C ILE A 85 6.76 -11.57 3.76
N PRO A 86 6.65 -11.10 5.01
CA PRO A 86 5.42 -11.25 5.78
C PRO A 86 4.28 -10.44 5.14
N TYR A 87 3.16 -11.11 4.88
CA TYR A 87 1.90 -10.51 4.46
C TYR A 87 0.75 -11.20 5.19
N ILE A 88 -0.36 -10.48 5.37
CA ILE A 88 -1.52 -10.96 6.13
C ILE A 88 -2.68 -11.40 5.22
N GLY A 89 -2.60 -11.14 3.93
CA GLY A 89 -3.54 -11.59 2.91
C GLY A 89 -2.88 -11.64 1.54
N LYS A 90 -3.36 -12.53 0.66
CA LYS A 90 -2.90 -12.60 -0.72
C LYS A 90 -4.06 -12.84 -1.67
N ASP A 91 -4.10 -12.06 -2.75
CA ASP A 91 -5.09 -12.10 -3.83
C ASP A 91 -6.54 -12.07 -3.31
N LEU A 92 -6.80 -11.19 -2.34
CA LEU A 92 -8.11 -11.01 -1.73
C LEU A 92 -9.00 -10.09 -2.58
N ASN A 93 -10.29 -10.38 -2.65
CA ASN A 93 -11.26 -9.48 -3.25
C ASN A 93 -11.66 -8.33 -2.30
N ASN A 94 -12.43 -7.37 -2.82
CA ASN A 94 -12.86 -6.20 -2.06
C ASN A 94 -13.72 -6.54 -0.83
N GLU A 95 -14.65 -7.49 -0.93
CA GLU A 95 -15.48 -7.90 0.20
C GLU A 95 -14.63 -8.54 1.30
N GLU A 96 -13.67 -9.39 0.94
CA GLU A 96 -12.75 -10.00 1.90
C GLU A 96 -11.91 -8.96 2.65
N ILE A 97 -11.41 -7.94 1.95
CA ILE A 97 -10.64 -6.85 2.56
C ILE A 97 -11.52 -6.04 3.53
N ILE A 98 -12.70 -5.61 3.06
CA ILE A 98 -13.64 -4.82 3.85
C ILE A 98 -14.08 -5.57 5.11
N ASN A 99 -14.52 -6.82 4.95
CA ASN A 99 -15.04 -7.65 6.05
C ASN A 99 -13.96 -7.95 7.10
N ARG A 100 -12.70 -8.12 6.65
CA ARG A 100 -11.60 -8.51 7.53
C ARG A 100 -10.98 -7.33 8.27
N PHE A 101 -10.86 -6.17 7.63
CA PHE A 101 -10.06 -5.06 8.13
C PHE A 101 -10.87 -3.82 8.53
N PHE A 102 -12.13 -3.70 8.08
CA PHE A 102 -12.93 -2.48 8.28
C PHE A 102 -14.29 -2.72 8.93
N GLU A 103 -14.96 -3.86 8.69
CA GLU A 103 -16.30 -4.12 9.26
C GLU A 103 -16.29 -4.78 10.65
N LYS A 104 -15.21 -5.46 11.04
CA LYS A 104 -15.06 -5.92 12.43
C LYS A 104 -14.67 -4.73 13.28
N GLY A 105 -15.69 -4.14 13.91
CA GLY A 105 -15.61 -2.93 14.72
C GLY A 105 -14.32 -2.83 15.54
N HIS A 106 -13.67 -1.68 15.39
CA HIS A 106 -12.64 -1.20 16.31
C HIS A 106 -13.15 -1.33 17.75
N VAL A 107 -12.44 -2.12 18.56
CA VAL A 107 -12.42 -1.98 20.02
C VAL A 107 -11.38 -0.92 20.34
#